data_AF-A0A8H4V259-F1
#
_entry.id   AF-A0A8H4V259-F1
#
_cell.length_a   1.000
_cell.length_b   1.000
_cell.length_c   1.000
_cell.angle_alpha   90.00
_cell.angle_beta   90.00
_cell.angle_gamma   90.00
#
_symmetry.space_group_name_H-M   'P 1'
#
loop_
_entity.id
_entity.type
_entity.pdbx_description
1 polymer ?
#
loop_
_entity_poly.entity_id
_entity_poly.type
_entity_poly.pdbx_seq_one_letter_code
_entity_poly.pdbx_strand_id
1 'polypeptide(L)' 'MILPLLLLPSLALTALGQAFTPAPVITNNPPVTYTATLSNNPNTSIRGYVTASGAPDGVGVVFRVNFTGLPPNIGPF' A
#
# COMPACT_ATOMS: atom_id res chain seq x y z
N MET A 1 11.44 14.30 47.98
CA MET A 1 10.62 14.04 46.78
C MET A 1 11.48 14.29 45.53
N ILE A 2 12.18 13.27 45.02
CA ILE A 2 13.12 13.40 43.88
C ILE A 2 12.55 12.71 42.61
N LEU A 3 11.34 12.13 42.72
CA LEU A 3 10.77 11.22 41.73
C LEU A 3 10.28 11.85 40.39
N PRO A 4 9.97 13.16 40.23
CA PRO A 4 9.44 13.63 38.95
C PRO A 4 10.52 14.05 37.94
N LEU A 5 11.78 14.24 38.36
CA LEU A 5 12.80 14.85 37.49
C LEU A 5 13.43 13.87 36.47
N LEU A 6 13.26 12.57 36.68
CA LEU A 6 13.77 11.51 35.79
C LEU A 6 12.75 10.99 34.79
N LEU A 7 11.48 11.44 34.85
CA LEU A 7 10.42 10.96 33.95
C LEU A 7 10.47 11.56 32.54
N LEU A 8 11.03 12.77 32.40
CA LEU A 8 11.17 13.46 31.11
C LEU A 8 12.24 12.84 30.19
N PRO A 9 13.46 12.49 30.66
CA PRO A 9 14.47 11.88 29.78
C PRO A 9 14.13 10.45 29.33
N SER A 10 13.34 9.68 30.09
CA SER A 10 12.93 8.32 29.71
C SER A 10 11.90 8.30 28.58
N LEU A 11 11.09 9.34 28.42
CA LEU A 11 10.12 9.47 27.33
C LEU A 11 10.79 9.86 25.99
N ALA A 12 11.93 10.54 26.03
CA ALA A 12 12.69 10.89 24.82
C ALA A 12 13.42 9.68 24.21
N LEU A 13 13.80 8.69 25.04
CA LEU A 13 14.55 7.52 24.59
C LEU A 13 13.69 6.51 23.81
N THR A 14 12.39 6.41 24.11
CA THR A 14 11.46 5.51 23.40
C THR A 14 11.11 6.01 21.99
N ALA A 15 11.19 7.32 21.74
CA ALA A 15 10.92 7.90 20.42
C ALA A 15 12.05 7.65 19.39
N LEU A 16 13.28 7.44 19.85
CA LEU A 16 14.45 7.18 18.98
C LEU A 16 14.57 5.70 18.57
N GLY A 17 13.77 4.81 19.17
CA GLY A 17 13.82 3.36 18.94
C GLY A 17 12.91 2.83 17.84
N GLN A 18 12.16 3.69 17.14
CA GLN A 18 11.36 3.26 15.98
C GLN A 18 12.28 2.98 14.78
N ALA A 19 12.87 1.78 14.76
CA ALA A 19 13.54 1.27 13.58
C ALA A 19 12.49 0.90 12.54
N PHE A 20 12.44 1.64 11.44
CA PHE A 20 11.68 1.22 10.26
C PHE A 20 12.41 0.05 9.61
N THR A 21 11.80 -1.13 9.60
CA THR A 21 12.28 -2.22 8.77
C THR A 21 11.94 -1.89 7.32
N PRO A 22 12.92 -1.77 6.41
CA PRO A 22 12.62 -1.58 5.00
C PRO A 22 11.76 -2.73 4.48
N ALA A 23 10.76 -2.41 3.65
CA ALA A 23 9.97 -3.44 2.99
C ALA A 23 10.89 -4.28 2.08
N PRO A 24 10.73 -5.61 2.05
CA PRO A 24 11.48 -6.46 1.12
C PRO A 24 11.29 -6.01 -0.33
N VAL A 25 12.39 -5.90 -1.08
CA VAL A 25 12.36 -5.60 -2.51
C VAL A 25 12.32 -6.90 -3.28
N ILE A 26 11.23 -7.12 -4.03
CA ILE A 26 11.09 -8.31 -4.88
C ILE A 26 11.68 -8.00 -6.25
N THR A 27 12.67 -8.77 -6.67
CA THR A 27 13.37 -8.63 -7.95
C THR A 27 13.14 -9.83 -8.86
N ASN A 28 13.56 -9.72 -10.13
CA ASN A 28 13.39 -10.74 -11.16
C ASN A 28 11.92 -11.11 -11.42
N ASN A 29 11.02 -10.13 -11.30
CA ASN A 29 9.62 -10.36 -11.66
C ASN A 29 9.50 -10.53 -13.18
N PRO A 30 8.85 -11.61 -13.66
CA PRO A 30 8.70 -11.86 -15.09
C PRO A 30 7.84 -10.76 -15.74
N PRO A 31 8.13 -10.37 -17.01
CA PRO A 31 7.39 -9.35 -17.74
C PRO A 31 6.07 -9.90 -18.31
N VAL A 32 5.33 -10.66 -17.49
CA VAL A 32 4.02 -11.23 -17.82
C VAL A 32 2.94 -10.34 -17.24
N THR A 33 1.82 -10.22 -17.95
CA THR A 33 0.66 -9.43 -17.49
C THR A 33 -0.46 -10.35 -17.08
N TYR A 34 -0.96 -10.17 -15.86
CA TYR A 34 -2.15 -10.82 -15.33
C TYR A 34 -3.29 -9.81 -15.27
N THR A 35 -4.48 -10.21 -15.71
CA THR A 35 -5.68 -9.37 -15.68
C THR A 35 -6.73 -10.00 -14.77
N ALA A 36 -7.21 -9.22 -13.80
CA ALA A 36 -8.35 -9.55 -12.97
C ALA A 36 -9.50 -8.62 -13.32
N THR A 37 -10.65 -9.18 -13.72
CA THR A 37 -11.85 -8.41 -14.05
C THR A 37 -12.84 -8.51 -12.90
N LEU A 38 -13.44 -7.38 -12.52
CA LEU A 38 -14.53 -7.38 -11.55
C LEU A 38 -15.76 -8.03 -12.19
N SER A 39 -16.23 -9.12 -11.57
CA SER A 39 -17.43 -9.83 -12.01
C SER A 39 -18.65 -8.90 -11.98
N ASN A 40 -19.57 -9.13 -12.91
CA ASN A 40 -20.84 -8.41 -12.91
C ASN A 40 -21.63 -8.79 -11.64
N ASN A 41 -21.88 -7.81 -10.77
CA ASN A 41 -22.62 -7.99 -9.54
C ASN A 41 -23.84 -7.04 -9.54
N PRO A 42 -25.06 -7.56 -9.35
CA PRO A 42 -26.28 -6.73 -9.37
C PRO A 42 -26.37 -5.76 -8.19
N ASN A 43 -25.63 -5.99 -7.10
CA ASN A 43 -25.69 -5.18 -5.88
C ASN A 43 -24.75 -3.95 -5.92
N THR A 44 -24.00 -3.76 -7.00
CA THR A 44 -23.08 -2.62 -7.15
C THR A 44 -22.97 -2.17 -8.60
N SER A 45 -22.83 -0.87 -8.82
CA SER A 45 -22.51 -0.29 -10.13
C SER A 45 -21.03 -0.34 -10.47
N ILE A 46 -20.16 -0.75 -9.55
CA ILE A 46 -18.71 -0.72 -9.74
C ILE A 46 -18.31 -1.76 -10.78
N ARG A 47 -17.63 -1.31 -11.83
CA ARG A 47 -17.09 -2.16 -12.91
C ARG A 47 -15.63 -1.80 -13.14
N GLY A 48 -14.89 -2.76 -13.68
CA GLY A 48 -13.50 -2.50 -14.04
C GLY A 48 -12.62 -3.72 -14.04
N TYR A 49 -11.33 -3.46 -14.14
CA TYR A 49 -10.29 -4.47 -14.14
C TYR A 49 -9.00 -3.91 -13.55
N VAL A 50 -8.15 -4.84 -13.12
CA VAL A 50 -6.79 -4.58 -12.64
C VAL A 50 -5.85 -5.41 -13.48
N THR A 51 -4.80 -4.79 -14.01
CA THR A 51 -3.68 -5.52 -14.61
C THR A 51 -2.45 -5.40 -13.72
N ALA A 52 -1.75 -6.51 -13.53
CA ALA A 52 -0.48 -6.58 -12.82
C ALA A 52 0.61 -7.12 -13.75
N SER A 53 1.74 -6.41 -13.84
CA SER A 53 2.88 -6.83 -14.66
C SER A 53 4.19 -6.59 -13.93
N GLY A 54 5.18 -7.47 -14.10
CA GLY A 54 6.56 -7.17 -13.67
C GLY A 54 7.03 -5.84 -14.25
N ALA A 55 7.70 -5.02 -13.44
CA ALA A 55 8.22 -3.74 -13.90
C ALA A 55 9.35 -3.94 -14.94
N PRO A 56 9.60 -2.96 -15.84
CA PRO A 56 10.61 -3.11 -16.89
C PRO A 56 12.04 -3.36 -16.40
N ASP A 57 12.36 -2.91 -15.18
CA ASP A 57 13.65 -3.13 -14.51
C ASP A 57 13.70 -4.45 -13.72
N GLY A 58 12.61 -5.24 -13.74
CA GLY A 58 12.48 -6.48 -12.99
C GLY A 58 12.25 -6.30 -11.49
N VAL A 59 12.05 -5.06 -11.00
CA VAL A 59 11.87 -4.75 -9.58
C VAL A 59 10.42 -4.36 -9.29
N GLY A 60 9.76 -5.14 -8.44
CA GLY A 60 8.36 -4.91 -8.10
C GLY A 60 7.38 -5.19 -9.25
N VAL A 61 6.15 -4.72 -9.08
CA VAL A 61 5.01 -4.98 -9.97
C VAL A 61 4.30 -3.66 -10.25
N VAL A 62 3.99 -3.42 -11.53
CA VAL A 62 3.18 -2.29 -11.97
C VAL A 62 1.72 -2.73 -11.97
N PHE A 63 0.91 -2.07 -11.15
CA PHE A 63 -0.54 -2.21 -11.17
C PHE A 63 -1.16 -1.09 -11.99
N ARG A 64 -2.05 -1.44 -12.92
CA ARG A 64 -2.90 -0.47 -13.61
C ARG A 64 -4.34 -0.82 -13.33
N VAL A 65 -5.10 0.17 -12.88
CA VAL A 65 -6.50 0.00 -12.52
C VAL A 65 -7.37 0.83 -13.46
N ASN A 66 -8.50 0.26 -13.85
CA ASN A 66 -9.54 1.00 -14.52
C ASN A 66 -10.85 0.66 -13.82
N PHE A 67 -11.45 1.64 -13.15
CA PHE A 67 -12.70 1.49 -12.44
C PHE A 67 -13.71 2.54 -12.90
N THR A 68 -14.96 2.12 -12.94
CA THR A 68 -16.12 2.96 -13.28
C THR A 68 -17.25 2.69 -12.28
N GLY A 69 -18.21 3.61 -12.17
CA GLY A 69 -19.34 3.47 -11.25
C GLY A 69 -18.96 3.63 -9.78
N LEU A 70 -17.79 4.22 -9.48
CA LEU A 70 -17.40 4.62 -8.13
C LEU A 70 -18.33 5.74 -7.62
N PRO A 71 -18.75 5.69 -6.34
CA PRO A 71 -19.51 6.77 -5.74
C PRO A 71 -18.79 8.14 -5.88
N PRO A 72 -19.53 9.22 -6.16
CA PRO A 72 -18.93 10.55 -6.15
C PRO A 72 -18.48 10.93 -4.72
N ASN A 73 -17.38 11.68 -4.60
CA ASN A 73 -16.87 12.29 -3.36
C ASN A 73 -16.22 11.36 -2.31
N ILE A 74 -15.74 10.18 -2.68
CA ILE A 74 -14.91 9.32 -1.80
C ILE A 74 -13.43 9.39 -2.17
N GLY A 75 -12.78 10.49 -1.78
CA GLY A 75 -11.31 10.62 -1.64
C GLY A 75 -10.48 10.68 -2.94
N PRO A 76 -9.17 11.01 -2.82
CA PRO A 76 -8.23 10.85 -3.93
C PRO A 76 -7.91 9.35 -4.15
N PHE A 77 -7.90 8.91 -5.41
CA PHE A 77 -7.53 7.55 -5.84
C PHE A 77 -6.13 7.53 -6.46
#